data_AF-A0A6G8C4U2-F1
#
_entry.id   AF-A0A6G8C4U2-F1
#
_cell.length_a   1.000
_cell.length_b   1.000
_cell.length_c   1.000
_cell.angle_alpha   90.00
_cell.angle_beta   90.00
_cell.angle_gamma   90.00
#
_symmetry.space_group_name_H-M   'P 1'
#
loop_
_entity.id
_entity.type
_entity.pdbx_description
1 polymer ?
#
loop_
_entity_poly.entity_id
_entity_poly.type
_entity_poly.pdbx_seq_one_letter_code
_entity_poly.pdbx_strand_id
1 'polypeptide(L)' 'MQELQTRGDDAVSLPRLSKILGESASVLMREITLMSDAQIGVQRGPGWVRVRQEDARWRVSLTAAGRALMNDGDPQK' A
#
# COMPACT_ATOMS: atom_id res chain seq x y z
N MET A 1 10.08 -6.23 -21.18
CA MET A 1 9.73 -6.60 -19.79
C MET A 1 8.52 -5.77 -19.38
N GLN A 2 7.31 -6.31 -19.57
CA GLN A 2 6.07 -5.65 -19.16
C GLN A 2 5.80 -6.00 -17.71
N GLU A 3 5.90 -5.00 -16.83
CA GLU A 3 5.54 -5.12 -15.42
C GLU A 3 4.09 -5.64 -15.32
N LEU A 4 3.99 -6.82 -14.73
CA LEU A 4 2.77 -7.55 -14.44
C LEU A 4 1.71 -6.59 -13.92
N GLN A 5 0.66 -6.43 -14.72
CA GLN A 5 -0.58 -5.77 -14.34
C GLN A 5 -1.04 -6.40 -13.03
N THR A 6 -0.82 -5.70 -11.91
CA THR A 6 -1.48 -6.03 -10.66
C THR A 6 -2.96 -6.02 -11.01
N ARG A 7 -3.60 -7.19 -11.01
CA ARG A 7 -5.04 -7.28 -11.17
C ARG A 7 -5.63 -6.29 -10.18
N GLY A 8 -6.40 -5.33 -10.68
CA GLY A 8 -6.96 -4.22 -9.89
C GLY A 8 -7.90 -4.64 -8.76
N ASP A 9 -8.08 -5.95 -8.53
CA ASP A 9 -8.99 -6.54 -7.54
C ASP A 9 -8.53 -6.35 -6.07
N ASP A 10 -7.22 -6.30 -5.81
CA ASP A 10 -6.68 -6.12 -4.44
C ASP A 10 -6.37 -4.65 -4.08
N ALA A 11 -6.59 -3.73 -5.03
CA ALA A 11 -6.27 -2.32 -4.81
C ALA A 11 -7.44 -1.61 -4.13
N VAL A 12 -7.23 -1.19 -2.88
CA VAL A 12 -8.24 -0.49 -2.07
C VAL A 12 -8.12 1.02 -2.26
N SER A 13 -9.25 1.71 -2.37
CA SER A 13 -9.26 3.17 -2.46
C SER A 13 -8.94 3.81 -1.11
N LEU A 14 -8.19 4.92 -1.12
CA LEU A 14 -7.82 5.64 0.10
C LEU A 14 -9.05 6.08 0.94
N PRO A 15 -10.16 6.59 0.35
CA PRO A 15 -11.35 6.92 1.14
C PRO A 15 -11.98 5.70 1.84
N ARG A 16 -11.89 4.51 1.22
CA ARG A 16 -12.36 3.27 1.83
C ARG A 16 -11.45 2.84 2.98
N LEU A 17 -10.14 2.99 2.84
CA LEU A 17 -9.20 2.75 3.95
C LEU A 17 -9.44 3.70 5.11
N SER A 18 -9.65 5.00 4.86
CA SER A 18 -10.04 5.97 5.90
C SER A 18 -11.29 5.55 6.65
N LYS A 19 -12.32 5.10 5.92
CA LYS A 19 -13.56 4.63 6.53
C LYS A 19 -13.37 3.38 7.40
N ILE A 20 -12.54 2.44 6.97
CA ILE A 20 -12.31 1.18 7.70
C ILE A 20 -11.44 1.40 8.93
N LEU A 21 -10.41 2.25 8.82
CA LEU A 21 -9.43 2.48 9.88
C LEU A 21 -9.85 3.59 10.85
N GLY A 22 -10.86 4.39 10.51
CA GLY A 22 -11.28 5.54 11.32
C GLY A 22 -10.33 6.74 11.24
N GLU A 23 -9.33 6.69 10.36
CA GLU A 23 -8.24 7.67 10.26
C GLU A 23 -8.43 8.65 9.09
N SER A 24 -7.88 9.86 9.25
CA SER A 24 -7.92 10.87 8.19
C SER A 24 -7.09 10.43 6.97
N ALA A 25 -7.50 10.87 5.78
CA ALA A 25 -6.80 10.56 4.53
C ALA A 25 -5.34 11.04 4.56
N SER A 26 -5.05 12.17 5.22
CA SER A 26 -3.69 12.71 5.35
C SER A 26 -2.79 11.85 6.22
N VAL A 27 -3.32 11.33 7.34
CA VAL A 27 -2.59 10.38 8.20
C VAL A 27 -2.32 9.10 7.44
N LEU A 28 -3.34 8.54 6.80
CA LEU A 28 -3.15 7.33 5.99
C LEU A 28 -2.16 7.53 4.86
N MET A 29 -2.18 8.66 4.14
CA MET A 29 -1.18 8.93 3.11
C MET A 29 0.23 8.97 3.68
N ARG A 30 0.44 9.57 4.85
CA ARG A 30 1.75 9.63 5.50
C ARG A 30 2.25 8.23 5.86
N GLU A 31 1.43 7.43 6.52
CA GLU A 31 1.80 6.07 6.93
C GLU A 31 2.02 5.16 5.72
N ILE A 32 1.13 5.23 4.73
CA ILE A 32 1.25 4.44 3.50
C ILE A 32 2.51 4.84 2.72
N THR A 33 2.87 6.12 2.71
CA THR A 33 4.10 6.58 2.07
C THR A 33 5.33 5.96 2.75
N LEU A 34 5.34 5.89 4.08
CA LEU A 34 6.43 5.24 4.85
C LEU A 34 6.54 3.73 4.57
N MET A 35 5.42 3.05 4.31
CA MET A 35 5.40 1.62 3.96
C MET A 35 5.65 1.34 2.47
N SER A 36 5.65 2.38 1.64
CA SER A 36 5.83 2.26 0.20
C SER A 36 7.31 2.19 -0.20
N ASP A 37 7.55 2.08 -1.50
CA ASP A 37 8.88 2.24 -2.11
C ASP A 37 9.24 3.73 -2.34
N ALA A 38 8.52 4.66 -1.70
CA ALA A 38 8.86 6.08 -1.76
C ALA A 38 10.24 6.29 -1.13
N GLN A 39 11.14 6.92 -1.88
CA GLN A 39 12.42 7.35 -1.35
C GLN A 39 12.22 8.64 -0.55
N ILE A 40 12.34 8.56 0.77
CA ILE A 40 12.32 9.72 1.66
C ILE A 40 13.77 9.95 2.11
N GLY A 41 14.41 10.99 1.56
CA GLY A 41 15.84 11.24 1.78
C GLY A 41 16.72 10.21 1.06
N VAL A 42 17.56 9.50 1.81
CA VAL A 42 18.51 8.50 1.27
C VAL A 42 17.98 7.07 1.40
N GLN A 43 16.96 6.85 2.23
CA GLN A 43 16.40 5.54 2.46
C GLN A 43 15.16 5.32 1.60
N ARG A 44 15.23 4.28 0.79
CA ARG A 44 14.07 3.72 0.11
C ARG A 44 13.21 3.01 1.15
N GLY A 45 11.93 3.32 1.21
CA GLY A 45 11.00 2.63 2.08
C GLY A 45 10.96 1.12 1.77
N PRO A 46 10.37 0.31 2.65
CA PRO A 46 10.46 -1.14 2.58
C PRO A 46 9.73 -1.75 1.38
N GLY A 47 8.97 -0.96 0.63
CA GLY A 47 8.33 -1.39 -0.60
C GLY A 47 7.21 -2.40 -0.38
N TRP A 48 6.58 -2.42 0.80
CA TRP A 48 5.47 -3.33 1.13
C TRP A 48 4.17 -2.93 0.44
N VAL A 49 3.99 -1.64 0.19
CA VAL A 49 2.78 -1.07 -0.39
C VAL A 49 3.11 -0.31 -1.68
N ARG A 50 2.21 -0.39 -2.66
CA ARG A 50 2.26 0.38 -3.89
C ARG A 50 1.02 1.28 -3.96
N VAL A 51 1.27 2.58 -4.11
CA VAL A 51 0.26 3.61 -4.28
C VAL A 51 0.21 4.05 -5.74
N ARG A 52 -0.99 4.15 -6.31
CA ARG A 52 -1.21 4.65 -7.67
C ARG A 52 -2.38 5.61 -7.68
N GLN A 53 -2.31 6.63 -8.54
CA GLN A 53 -3.43 7.50 -8.82
C GLN A 53 -4.12 7.00 -10.09
N GLU A 54 -5.39 6.61 -9.98
CA GLU A 54 -6.23 6.13 -11.09
C GLU A 54 -7.52 6.93 -11.11
N ASP A 55 -7.84 7.59 -12.22
CA ASP A 55 -9.04 8.42 -12.38
C ASP A 55 -9.23 9.46 -11.25
N ALA A 56 -8.14 10.16 -10.92
CA ALA A 56 -8.05 11.11 -9.79
C ALA A 56 -8.28 10.50 -8.39
N ARG A 57 -8.34 9.16 -8.27
CA ARG A 57 -8.49 8.44 -7.01
C ARG A 57 -7.20 7.73 -6.64
N TRP A 58 -6.79 7.87 -5.40
CA TRP A 58 -5.67 7.12 -4.86
C TRP A 58 -6.09 5.68 -4.56
N ARG A 59 -5.38 4.72 -5.16
CA ARG A 59 -5.49 3.29 -4.91
C ARG A 59 -4.22 2.74 -4.31
N VAL A 60 -4.39 1.83 -3.36
CA VAL A 60 -3.33 1.30 -2.49
C VAL A 60 -3.41 -0.21 -2.56
N SER A 61 -2.29 -0.86 -2.84
CA SER A 61 -2.21 -2.32 -2.98
C SER A 61 -0.94 -2.84 -2.31
N LEU A 62 -0.97 -4.05 -1.77
CA LEU A 62 0.24 -4.71 -1.29
C LEU A 62 1.12 -5.14 -2.45
N THR A 63 2.43 -5.04 -2.27
CA THR A 63 3.41 -5.66 -3.16
C THR A 63 3.60 -7.13 -2.78
N ALA A 64 4.43 -7.85 -3.55
CA ALA A 64 4.82 -9.20 -3.17
C ALA A 64 5.53 -9.25 -1.81
N ALA A 65 6.37 -8.26 -1.50
CA ALA A 65 7.05 -8.16 -0.22
C ALA A 65 6.08 -7.92 0.94
N GLY A 66 5.07 -7.06 0.75
CA GLY A 66 4.02 -6.84 1.75
C GLY A 66 3.16 -8.07 2.00
N ARG A 67 2.83 -8.84 0.95
CA ARG A 67 2.11 -10.12 1.10
C ARG A 67 2.93 -11.19 1.82
N ALA A 68 4.24 -11.24 1.59
CA ALA A 68 5.12 -12.18 2.28
C ALA A 68 5.10 -11.97 3.81
N LEU A 69 5.03 -10.71 4.27
CA LEU A 69 4.89 -10.42 5.71
C LEU A 69 3.57 -10.89 6.33
N MET A 70 2.46 -10.86 5.57
CA MET A 70 1.19 -11.39 6.06
C MET A 70 1.24 -12.91 6.22
N ASN A 71 1.98 -13.60 5.36
CA ASN A 71 2.17 -15.05 5.45
C ASN A 71 3.24 -15.45 6.49
N ASP A 72 4.23 -14.58 6.75
CA ASP A 72 5.28 -14.79 7.76
C ASP A 72 4.80 -14.46 9.18
N GLY A 73 3.89 -13.48 9.31
CA GLY A 73 3.35 -12.99 10.57
C GLY A 73 2.04 -13.63 11.03
N ASP A 74 1.70 -14.83 10.58
CA ASP A 74 0.45 -15.50 10.97
C ASP A 74 0.37 -15.74 12.49
N PRO A 75 -0.58 -15.14 13.24
CA PRO A 75 -0.91 -15.50 14.61
C PRO A 75 -1.96 -16.63 14.71
N GLN A 76 -2.18 -17.46 13.68
CA GLN A 76 -3.04 -18.64 13.74
C GLN A 76 -2.37 -19.87 14.42
N LYS A 77 -1.53 -19.66 15.45
CA LYS A 77 -1.11 -20.73 16.36
C LYS A 77 -1.38 -20.41 17.82
#